data_AF-A0A2H0S3I4-F1
#
_entry.id   AF-A0A2H0S3I4-F1
#
_cell.length_a   1.000
_cell.length_b   1.000
_cell.length_c   1.000
_cell.angle_alpha   90.00
_cell.angle_beta   90.00
_cell.angle_gamma   90.00
#
_symmetry.space_group_name_H-M   'P 1'
#
loop_
_entity.id
_entity.type
_entity.pdbx_description
1 polymer ?
#
loop_
_entity_poly.entity_id
_entity_poly.type
_entity_poly.pdbx_seq_one_letter_code
_entity_poly.pdbx_strand_id
1 'polypeptide(L)' 'MKDQIVSLNDRGQFTVPKEDRDTVGTRYFVYRFNAGTITLSPLQTREEFLKELEEAEGDWEKNGGYSLEDMHKRHDV' A
#
# COMPACT_ATOMS: atom_id res chain seq x y z
N MET A 1 -19.42 -3.71 -0.58
CA MET A 1 -19.28 -2.36 -1.16
C MET A 1 -19.54 -2.47 -2.65
N LYS A 2 -20.11 -1.44 -3.28
CA LYS A 2 -20.12 -1.37 -4.76
C LYS A 2 -18.71 -0.98 -5.22
N ASP A 3 -18.23 -1.61 -6.29
CA ASP A 3 -16.98 -1.20 -6.91
C ASP A 3 -17.15 0.20 -7.49
N GLN A 4 -16.28 1.12 -7.09
CA GLN A 4 -16.27 2.49 -7.58
C GLN A 4 -15.01 2.70 -8.42
N ILE A 5 -15.22 3.01 -9.70
CA ILE A 5 -14.12 3.34 -10.61
C ILE A 5 -13.86 4.84 -10.48
N VAL A 6 -12.63 5.20 -10.09
CA VAL A 6 -12.16 6.58 -9.98
C VAL A 6 -11.06 6.86 -10.98
N SER A 7 -11.08 8.04 -11.60
CA SER A 7 -10.04 8.47 -12.52
C SER A 7 -8.80 8.91 -11.75
N LEU A 8 -7.62 8.53 -12.22
CA LEU A 8 -6.36 9.12 -11.79
C LEU A 8 -6.14 10.45 -12.54
N ASN A 9 -5.52 11.42 -11.88
CA ASN A 9 -4.99 12.59 -12.58
C ASN A 9 -3.72 12.23 -13.35
N ASP A 10 -3.23 13.20 -14.11
CA ASP A 10 -2.03 13.16 -14.94
C ASP A 10 -0.72 12.96 -14.13
N ARG A 11 -0.78 13.01 -12.80
CA ARG A 11 0.31 12.64 -11.88
C ARG A 11 0.12 11.27 -11.22
N GLY A 12 -0.88 10.49 -11.66
CA GLY A 12 -1.20 9.18 -11.07
C GLY A 12 -1.86 9.26 -9.69
N GLN A 13 -2.41 10.40 -9.31
CA GLN A 13 -3.05 10.60 -8.01
C GLN A 13 -4.58 10.55 -8.14
N PHE A 14 -5.25 10.02 -7.12
CA PHE A 14 -6.69 10.17 -6.96
C PHE A 14 -7.01 10.67 -5.55
N THR A 15 -8.18 11.29 -5.41
CA THR A 15 -8.70 11.67 -4.10
C THR A 15 -9.85 10.74 -3.76
N VAL A 16 -9.77 10.09 -2.60
CA VAL A 16 -10.87 9.30 -2.04
C VAL A 16 -12.08 10.21 -1.84
N PRO A 17 -13.29 9.83 -2.29
CA PRO A 17 -14.51 10.62 -2.06
C PRO A 17 -14.70 10.95 -0.59
N LYS A 18 -15.28 12.12 -0.29
CA LYS A 18 -15.42 12.61 1.08
C LYS A 18 -16.14 11.61 1.99
N GLU A 19 -17.22 11.00 1.51
CA GLU A 19 -18.04 10.05 2.27
C GLU A 19 -17.23 8.83 2.73
N ASP A 20 -16.40 8.27 1.84
CA ASP A 20 -15.52 7.15 2.16
C ASP A 20 -14.38 7.57 3.07
N ARG A 21 -13.78 8.75 2.81
CA ARG A 21 -12.70 9.29 3.62
C ARG A 21 -13.13 9.54 5.06
N ASP A 22 -14.32 10.12 5.26
CA ASP A 22 -14.87 10.40 6.57
C ASP A 22 -15.26 9.10 7.30
N THR A 23 -15.63 8.04 6.56
CA THR A 23 -15.89 6.68 7.10
C THR A 23 -14.61 5.99 7.58
N VAL A 24 -13.53 6.05 6.78
CA VAL A 24 -12.26 5.38 7.11
C VAL A 24 -11.50 6.15 8.20
N GLY A 25 -11.53 7.48 8.13
CA GLY A 25 -10.78 8.38 9.00
C GLY A 25 -9.27 8.35 8.75
N THR A 26 -8.51 9.09 9.56
CA THR A 26 -7.04 9.06 9.52
C THR A 26 -6.55 7.76 10.15
N ARG A 27 -5.91 6.88 9.36
CA ARG A 27 -5.36 5.58 9.82
C ARG A 27 -4.02 5.25 9.16
N TYR A 28 -3.31 4.30 9.75
CA TYR A 28 -2.20 3.61 9.10
C TYR A 28 -2.74 2.56 8.13
N PHE A 29 -2.04 2.35 7.02
CA PHE A 29 -2.42 1.37 6.00
C PHE A 29 -1.24 0.47 5.67
N VAL A 30 -1.52 -0.79 5.38
CA VAL A 30 -0.61 -1.67 4.65
C VAL A 30 -1.00 -1.63 3.19
N TYR A 31 -0.03 -1.41 2.31
CA TYR A 31 -0.21 -1.59 0.87
C TYR A 31 0.32 -2.97 0.46
N ARG A 32 -0.43 -3.69 -0.37
CA ARG A 32 0.00 -4.95 -0.97
C ARG A 32 -0.14 -4.86 -2.47
N PHE A 33 0.95 -5.13 -3.20
CA PHE A 33 0.93 -5.21 -4.66
C PHE A 33 0.83 -6.67 -5.09
N ASN A 34 -0.24 -7.04 -5.78
CA ASN A 34 -0.42 -8.38 -6.32
C ASN A 34 -1.11 -8.31 -7.68
N ALA A 35 -0.57 -9.03 -8.67
CA ALA A 35 -1.16 -9.17 -10.01
C ALA A 35 -1.60 -7.84 -10.64
N GLY A 36 -0.77 -6.79 -10.53
CA GLY A 36 -1.07 -5.46 -11.09
C GLY A 36 -2.07 -4.63 -10.29
N THR A 37 -2.48 -5.10 -9.11
CA THR A 37 -3.42 -4.40 -8.22
C THR A 37 -2.71 -3.97 -6.94
N ILE A 38 -2.95 -2.73 -6.50
CA ILE A 38 -2.58 -2.26 -5.16
C ILE A 38 -3.81 -2.36 -4.27
N THR A 39 -3.70 -3.11 -3.18
CA THR A 39 -4.70 -3.16 -2.12
C THR A 39 -4.21 -2.34 -0.92
N LEU A 40 -5.02 -1.39 -0.46
CA LEU A 40 -4.79 -0.64 0.77
C LEU A 40 -5.70 -1.17 1.88
N SER A 41 -5.11 -1.75 2.92
CA SER A 41 -5.85 -2.26 4.08
C SER A 41 -5.60 -1.36 5.29
N PRO A 42 -6.61 -0.70 5.87
CA PRO A 42 -6.44 0.08 7.08
C PRO A 42 -6.13 -0.84 8.25
N LEU A 43 -5.16 -0.45 9.07
CA LEU A 43 -4.84 -1.12 10.32
C LEU A 43 -5.68 -0.52 11.45
N GLN A 44 -6.19 -1.37 12.32
CA GLN A 44 -7.04 -0.93 13.42
C GLN A 44 -6.21 -0.44 14.60
N THR A 45 -5.00 -1.00 14.80
CA THR A 45 -4.12 -0.63 15.91
C THR A 45 -2.66 -0.45 15.50
N ARG A 46 -1.89 0.24 16.36
CA ARG A 46 -0.43 0.38 16.21
C ARG A 46 0.30 -0.97 16.34
N GLU A 47 -0.21 -1.88 17.16
CA GLU A 47 0.37 -3.23 17.31
C GLU A 47 0.23 -4.04 16.03
N GLU A 48 -0.94 -3.98 15.37
CA GLU A 48 -1.13 -4.63 14.07
C GLU A 48 -0.15 -4.08 13.01
N PHE A 49 0.11 -2.77 13.02
CA PHE A 49 1.12 -2.16 12.14
C PHE A 49 2.52 -2.71 12.38
N LEU A 50 2.96 -2.73 13.64
CA LEU A 50 4.31 -3.18 13.98
C LEU A 50 4.50 -4.67 13.67
N LYS A 51 3.47 -5.49 13.89
CA LYS A 51 3.50 -6.92 13.57
C LYS A 51 3.66 -7.16 12.07
N GLU A 52 2.91 -6.46 11.23
CA GLU A 52 3.04 -6.56 9.76
C GLU A 52 4.40 -6.06 9.29
N LEU A 53 4.96 -5.05 9.95
CA LEU A 53 6.31 -4.54 9.66
C LEU A 53 7.38 -5.60 9.97
N GLU A 54 7.30 -6.23 11.15
CA GLU A 54 8.23 -7.28 11.59
C GLU A 54 8.14 -8.52 10.69
N GLU A 55 6.93 -8.91 10.26
CA GLU A 55 6.73 -10.00 9.30
C GLU A 55 7.35 -9.68 7.93
N ALA A 56 7.20 -8.44 7.44
CA ALA A 56 7.79 -8.00 6.19
C ALA A 56 9.33 -7.92 6.25
N GLU A 57 9.89 -7.48 7.38
CA GLU A 57 11.34 -7.50 7.64
C GLU A 57 11.87 -8.95 7.67
N GLY A 58 11.18 -9.85 8.38
CA GLY A 58 11.55 -11.27 8.40
C GLY A 58 11.48 -11.94 7.03
N ASP A 59 10.50 -11.58 6.19
CA ASP A 59 10.42 -12.05 4.81
C ASP A 59 11.57 -11.50 3.95
N TRP A 60 11.92 -10.22 4.12
CA TRP A 60 13.06 -9.58 3.46
C TRP A 60 14.37 -10.28 3.81
N GLU A 61 14.61 -10.58 5.09
CA GLU A 61 15.81 -11.28 5.56
C GLU A 61 15.90 -12.70 4.99
N LYS A 62 14.77 -13.40 4.89
CA LYS A 62 14.73 -14.79 4.44
C LYS A 62 14.83 -14.95 2.94
N ASN A 63 14.14 -14.11 2.18
CA ASN A 63 13.99 -14.26 0.73
C ASN A 63 14.83 -13.27 -0.08
N GLY A 64 15.44 -12.29 0.58
CA GLY A 64 16.09 -11.15 -0.05
C GLY A 64 15.05 -10.21 -0.63
N GLY A 65 14.94 -8.99 -0.11
CA GLY A 65 14.06 -8.00 -0.74
C GLY A 65 14.73 -7.19 -1.82
N TYR A 66 13.91 -6.42 -2.53
CA TYR A 66 14.38 -5.48 -3.54
C TYR A 66 14.89 -4.22 -2.86
N SER A 67 16.17 -3.89 -3.06
CA SER A 67 16.65 -2.56 -2.70
C SER A 67 16.04 -1.51 -3.65
N LEU A 68 16.05 -0.25 -3.23
CA LEU A 68 15.65 0.87 -4.09
C LEU A 68 16.51 0.90 -5.38
N GLU A 69 17.79 0.56 -5.24
CA GLU A 69 18.74 0.43 -6.36
C GLU A 69 18.34 -0.68 -7.34
N ASP A 70 17.83 -1.81 -6.83
CA ASP A 70 17.37 -2.92 -7.66
C ASP A 70 16.07 -2.56 -8.40
N MET A 71 15.18 -1.78 -7.78
CA MET A 71 14.01 -1.25 -8.47
C MET A 71 14.41 -0.32 -9.61
N HIS A 72 15.32 0.63 -9.37
CA HIS A 72 15.78 1.58 -10.38
C HIS A 72 16.43 0.85 -11.57
N LYS A 73 17.31 -0.12 -11.29
CA LYS A 73 17.98 -0.93 -12.34
C LYS A 73 17.01 -1.76 -13.19
N ARG A 74 15.91 -2.27 -12.60
CA ARG A 74 14.96 -3.13 -13.32
C ARG A 74 13.87 -2.38 -14.07
N HIS A 75 13.44 -1.24 -13.54
CA HIS A 75 12.26 -0.55 -14.02
C HIS A 75 12.57 0.80 -14.69
N ASP A 76 13.85 1.17 -14.82
CA ASP A 76 14.31 2.41 -15.46
C ASP A 76 13.64 3.65 -14.87
N VAL A 77 13.47 3.63 -13.54
CA VAL A 77 12.94 4.71 -12.67
C VAL A 77 14.02 5.25 -11.77
#